data_AF-A0AAD9MKE4-F1
#
_entry.id   AF-A0AAD9MKE4-F1
#
_cell.length_a   1.000
_cell.length_b   1.000
_cell.length_c   1.000
_cell.angle_alpha   90.00
_cell.angle_beta   90.00
_cell.angle_gamma   90.00
#
_symmetry.space_group_name_H-M   'P 1'
#
loop_
_entity.id
_entity.type
_entity.pdbx_description
1 polymer ?
#
loop_
_entity_poly.entity_id
_entity_poly.type
_entity_poly.pdbx_seq_one_letter_code
_entity_poly.pdbx_strand_id
1 'polypeptide(L)'
;MWTTAFMKVSGATPHEAARATVVKACAACLIGLATIKTLPLMASHGVGHTLQLMEAREPFLIKAGISRLNMLLTLESAHPAALQAGAVPRLLKLIDREDVGDDVILAALGTLRRLASTDEGGVALLREGAPAALERLVARVRGRPEDRDGAAVVKEAGQLAYDLLGPMNRVPDRSGRSA
;
A
#
# COMPACT_ATOMS: atom_id res chain seq x y z
N MET A 1 23.22 20.16 56.33
CA MET A 1 21.85 19.60 56.27
C MET A 1 20.90 20.75 55.96
N TRP A 2 20.63 21.01 54.67
CA TRP A 2 19.70 22.06 54.21
C TRP A 2 18.77 21.38 53.19
N THR A 3 17.53 21.14 53.59
CA THR A 3 16.46 20.58 52.76
C THR A 3 15.71 21.72 52.09
N THR A 4 15.80 21.79 50.75
CA THR A 4 15.00 22.73 49.95
C THR A 4 13.53 22.35 50.02
N ALA A 5 12.76 23.29 50.55
CA ALA A 5 11.33 23.23 50.72
C ALA A 5 10.60 22.98 49.39
N PHE A 6 9.72 21.98 49.44
CA PHE A 6 8.71 21.69 48.44
C PHE A 6 7.74 22.88 48.35
N MET A 7 7.96 23.77 47.38
CA MET A 7 7.11 24.93 47.14
C MET A 7 5.81 24.45 46.50
N LYS A 8 4.86 24.06 47.35
CA LYS A 8 3.48 23.74 46.98
C LYS A 8 2.79 25.04 46.59
N VAL A 9 2.76 25.34 45.30
CA VAL A 9 1.89 26.38 44.73
C VAL A 9 0.44 25.89 44.84
N SER A 10 -0.17 26.13 45.99
CA SER A 10 -1.62 26.01 46.21
C SER A 10 -2.23 27.40 46.12
N GLY A 11 -2.86 27.69 44.99
CA GLY A 11 -3.59 28.95 44.82
C GLY A 11 -4.11 29.21 43.42
N ALA A 12 -4.49 28.18 42.66
CA ALA A 12 -5.22 28.40 41.41
C ALA A 12 -6.69 28.70 41.76
N THR A 13 -7.16 29.89 41.43
CA THR A 13 -8.59 30.21 41.55
C THR A 13 -9.40 29.27 40.64
N PRO A 14 -10.64 28.89 40.98
CA PRO A 14 -11.43 27.94 40.17
C PRO A 14 -11.57 28.36 38.69
N HIS A 15 -11.47 29.66 38.42
CA HIS A 15 -11.45 30.22 37.08
C HIS A 15 -10.15 29.97 36.30
N GLU A 16 -8.98 29.92 36.96
CA GLU A 16 -7.70 29.57 36.32
C GLU A 16 -7.60 28.08 36.01
N ALA A 17 -8.13 27.22 36.88
CA ALA A 17 -8.22 25.79 36.63
C ALA A 17 -9.14 25.49 35.42
N ALA A 18 -10.26 26.21 35.31
CA ALA A 18 -11.17 26.12 34.17
C ALA A 18 -10.49 26.58 32.86
N ARG A 19 -9.79 27.72 32.87
CA ARG A 19 -9.02 28.21 31.71
C ARG A 19 -7.95 27.21 31.27
N ALA A 20 -7.18 26.65 32.21
CA ALA A 20 -6.17 25.65 31.89
C ALA A 20 -6.78 24.38 31.28
N THR A 21 -7.97 23.98 31.72
CA THR A 21 -8.70 22.82 31.18
C THR A 21 -9.18 23.08 29.76
N VAL A 22 -9.74 24.26 29.49
CA VAL A 22 -10.16 24.67 28.14
C VAL A 22 -8.96 24.75 27.19
N VAL A 23 -7.84 25.35 27.62
CA VAL A 23 -6.62 25.42 26.80
C VAL A 23 -6.07 24.03 26.49
N LYS A 24 -6.05 23.11 27.46
CA LYS A 24 -5.63 21.72 27.23
C LYS A 24 -6.57 20.98 26.26
N ALA A 25 -7.88 21.17 26.40
CA ALA A 25 -8.86 20.59 25.50
C ALA A 25 -8.71 21.13 24.07
N CYS A 26 -8.53 22.45 23.91
CA CYS A 26 -8.24 23.07 22.63
C CYS A 26 -6.94 22.57 22.02
N ALA A 27 -5.85 22.47 22.80
CA ALA A 27 -4.58 21.95 22.32
C ALA A 27 -4.68 20.48 21.88
N ALA A 28 -5.35 19.62 22.66
CA ALA A 28 -5.58 18.23 22.29
C ALA A 28 -6.44 18.11 21.01
N CYS A 29 -7.47 18.97 20.88
CA CYS A 29 -8.33 19.01 19.70
C CYS A 29 -7.55 19.46 18.45
N LEU A 30 -6.72 20.50 18.56
CA LEU A 30 -5.88 20.99 17.47
C LEU A 30 -4.82 19.96 17.05
N ILE A 31 -4.21 19.25 18.01
CA ILE A 31 -3.30 18.15 17.73
C ILE A 31 -4.04 17.01 17.02
N GLY A 32 -5.23 16.62 17.50
CA GLY A 32 -6.05 15.59 16.86
C GLY A 32 -6.47 15.95 15.43
N LEU A 33 -6.87 17.21 15.20
CA LEU A 33 -7.19 17.71 13.85
C LEU A 33 -5.97 17.75 12.94
N ALA A 34 -4.82 18.18 13.47
CA ALA A 34 -3.57 18.19 12.74
C ALA A 34 -3.18 16.77 12.33
N THR A 35 -3.23 15.78 13.24
CA THR A 35 -2.87 14.39 12.91
C THR A 35 -3.81 13.78 11.87
N ILE A 36 -5.11 14.03 11.95
CA ILE A 36 -6.10 13.56 10.95
C ILE A 36 -5.74 14.07 9.54
N LYS A 37 -5.23 15.31 9.42
CA LYS A 37 -4.89 15.89 8.12
C LYS A 37 -3.47 15.63 7.65
N THR A 38 -2.49 15.56 8.56
CA THR A 38 -1.08 15.41 8.20
C THR A 38 -0.73 13.96 7.84
N LEU A 39 -1.35 12.97 8.46
CA LEU A 39 -1.10 11.55 8.17
C LEU A 39 -1.36 11.20 6.69
N PRO A 40 -2.51 11.56 6.08
CA PRO A 40 -2.75 11.31 4.65
C PRO A 40 -1.80 12.09 3.73
N LEU A 41 -1.43 13.33 4.12
CA LEU A 41 -0.52 14.17 3.34
C LEU A 41 0.91 13.64 3.31
N MET A 42 1.39 13.07 4.42
CA MET A 42 2.71 12.45 4.46
C MET A 42 2.73 11.12 3.70
N ALA A 43 1.64 10.34 3.81
CA ALA A 43 1.49 9.11 3.04
C ALA A 43 1.49 9.38 1.52
N SER A 44 0.77 10.41 1.06
CA SER A 44 0.72 10.76 -0.37
C SER A 44 2.06 11.24 -0.93
N HIS A 45 2.79 12.07 -0.18
CA HIS A 45 4.15 12.48 -0.58
C HIS A 45 5.13 11.31 -0.60
N GLY A 46 5.02 10.41 0.39
CA GLY A 46 5.83 9.19 0.45
C GLY A 46 5.65 8.31 -0.78
N VAL A 47 4.40 8.10 -1.20
CA VAL A 47 4.03 7.31 -2.39
C VAL A 47 4.59 7.93 -3.67
N GLY A 48 4.48 9.24 -3.86
CA GLY A 48 4.97 9.88 -5.09
C GLY A 48 6.46 9.62 -5.33
N HIS A 49 7.28 9.78 -4.28
CA HIS A 49 8.71 9.54 -4.38
C HIS A 49 9.07 8.05 -4.56
N THR A 50 8.30 7.13 -3.98
CA THR A 50 8.55 5.69 -4.18
C THR A 50 8.30 5.28 -5.62
N LEU A 51 7.25 5.80 -6.26
CA LEU A 51 6.94 5.50 -7.65
C LEU A 51 8.00 6.05 -8.60
N GLN A 52 8.58 7.22 -8.32
CA GLN A 52 9.72 7.76 -9.09
C GLN A 52 10.94 6.84 -9.05
N LEU A 53 11.22 6.21 -7.90
CA LEU A 53 12.32 5.26 -7.77
C LEU A 53 12.11 4.00 -8.62
N MET A 54 10.85 3.60 -8.87
CA MET A 54 10.53 2.47 -9.75
C MET A 54 10.77 2.76 -11.24
N GLU A 55 10.87 4.04 -11.61
CA GLU A 55 11.18 4.48 -12.98
C GLU A 55 12.69 4.54 -13.24
N ALA A 56 13.52 4.29 -12.22
CA ALA A 56 14.96 4.18 -12.39
C ALA A 56 15.36 2.99 -13.29
N ARG A 57 16.56 3.07 -13.87
CA ARG A 57 17.14 1.95 -14.63
C ARG A 57 17.79 0.90 -13.73
N GLU A 58 18.34 1.34 -12.59
CA GLU A 58 19.06 0.47 -11.67
C GLU A 58 18.12 -0.48 -10.91
N PRO A 59 18.28 -1.81 -11.02
CA PRO A 59 17.41 -2.79 -10.35
C PRO A 59 17.32 -2.59 -8.83
N PHE A 60 18.44 -2.15 -8.22
CA PHE A 60 18.47 -1.82 -6.79
C PHE A 60 17.51 -0.68 -6.43
N LEU A 61 17.48 0.40 -7.23
CA LEU A 61 16.59 1.54 -6.98
C LEU A 61 15.13 1.17 -7.21
N ILE A 62 14.87 0.38 -8.25
CA ILE A 62 13.54 -0.16 -8.52
C ILE A 62 13.03 -0.94 -7.29
N LYS A 63 13.84 -1.90 -6.83
CA LYS A 63 13.49 -2.75 -5.67
C LYS A 63 13.31 -1.93 -4.41
N ALA A 64 14.18 -0.94 -4.16
CA ALA A 64 14.02 -0.02 -3.03
C ALA A 64 12.71 0.76 -3.09
N GLY A 65 12.33 1.24 -4.28
CA GLY A 65 11.03 1.88 -4.53
C GLY A 65 9.87 0.94 -4.19
N ILE A 66 9.89 -0.28 -4.70
CA ILE A 66 8.86 -1.31 -4.46
C ILE A 66 8.77 -1.66 -2.97
N SER A 67 9.89 -1.93 -2.32
CA SER A 67 9.94 -2.24 -0.88
C SER A 67 9.39 -1.11 -0.03
N ARG A 68 9.74 0.15 -0.34
CA ARG A 68 9.22 1.31 0.37
C ARG A 68 7.71 1.49 0.13
N LEU A 69 7.22 1.27 -1.09
CA LEU A 69 5.78 1.30 -1.36
C LEU A 69 5.05 0.20 -0.57
N ASN A 70 5.56 -1.04 -0.59
CA ASN A 70 4.98 -2.15 0.15
C ASN A 70 4.92 -1.87 1.67
N MET A 71 5.96 -1.22 2.21
CA MET A 71 5.97 -0.75 3.59
C MET A 71 4.90 0.33 3.85
N LEU A 72 4.74 1.32 2.96
CA LEU A 72 3.70 2.35 3.11
C LEU A 72 2.30 1.76 3.05
N LEU A 73 2.08 0.75 2.20
CA LEU A 73 0.82 0.01 2.10
C LEU A 73 0.52 -0.87 3.32
N THR A 74 1.38 -0.92 4.35
CA THR A 74 0.95 -1.43 5.67
C THR A 74 -0.03 -0.48 6.35
N LEU A 75 -0.04 0.79 5.93
CA LEU A 75 -1.01 1.78 6.36
C LEU A 75 -2.19 1.75 5.39
N GLU A 76 -3.39 1.40 5.88
CA GLU A 76 -4.60 1.40 5.06
C GLU A 76 -4.83 2.75 4.37
N SER A 77 -4.55 3.85 5.07
CA SER A 77 -4.65 5.22 4.55
C SER A 77 -3.75 5.53 3.34
N ALA A 78 -2.71 4.72 3.10
CA ALA A 78 -1.83 4.90 1.94
C ALA A 78 -2.38 4.24 0.66
N HIS A 79 -3.35 3.33 0.76
CA HIS A 79 -3.89 2.63 -0.43
C HIS A 79 -4.55 3.58 -1.43
N PRO A 80 -5.48 4.47 -1.02
CA PRO A 80 -6.11 5.39 -1.97
C PRO A 80 -5.07 6.29 -2.65
N ALA A 81 -4.08 6.77 -1.91
CA ALA A 81 -3.00 7.60 -2.44
C ALA A 81 -2.15 6.82 -3.46
N ALA A 82 -1.81 5.55 -3.19
CA ALA A 82 -1.09 4.69 -4.13
C ALA A 82 -1.86 4.43 -5.42
N LEU A 83 -3.17 4.16 -5.32
CA LEU A 83 -4.03 3.96 -6.49
C LEU A 83 -4.13 5.24 -7.32
N GLN A 84 -4.39 6.39 -6.68
CA GLN A 84 -4.48 7.70 -7.35
C GLN A 84 -3.16 8.11 -8.02
N ALA A 85 -2.02 7.79 -7.39
CA ALA A 85 -0.71 8.07 -7.96
C ALA A 85 -0.33 7.12 -9.11
N GLY A 86 -1.15 6.11 -9.42
CA GLY A 86 -0.93 5.18 -10.51
C GLY A 86 0.12 4.11 -10.18
N ALA A 87 0.08 3.55 -8.96
CA ALA A 87 0.97 2.45 -8.56
C ALA A 87 0.71 1.17 -9.38
N VAL A 88 -0.56 0.82 -9.61
CA VAL A 88 -0.96 -0.41 -10.33
C VAL A 88 -0.36 -0.47 -11.75
N PRO A 89 -0.60 0.50 -12.65
CA PRO A 89 -0.07 0.41 -14.01
C PRO A 89 1.46 0.41 -14.04
N ARG A 90 2.13 1.07 -13.09
CA ARG A 90 3.60 1.04 -12.98
C ARG A 90 4.13 -0.33 -12.59
N LEU A 91 3.54 -0.96 -11.58
CA LEU A 91 3.92 -2.30 -11.14
C LEU A 91 3.62 -3.35 -12.22
N LEU A 92 2.48 -3.23 -12.93
CA LEU A 92 2.16 -4.12 -14.05
C LEU A 92 3.14 -3.95 -15.23
N LYS A 93 3.48 -2.71 -15.59
CA LYS A 93 4.52 -2.44 -16.58
C LYS A 93 5.85 -3.04 -16.15
N LEU A 94 6.15 -3.01 -14.85
CA LEU A 94 7.41 -3.51 -14.32
C LEU A 94 7.53 -5.02 -14.42
N ILE A 95 6.47 -5.77 -14.09
CA ILE A 95 6.50 -7.23 -14.25
C ILE A 95 6.52 -7.65 -15.73
N ASP A 96 6.06 -6.80 -16.65
CA ASP A 96 6.08 -7.08 -18.10
C ASP A 96 7.47 -6.83 -18.73
N ARG A 97 8.38 -6.15 -18.02
CA ARG A 97 9.77 -5.95 -18.48
C ARG A 97 10.57 -7.25 -18.48
N GLU A 98 11.44 -7.40 -19.47
CA GLU A 98 12.36 -8.55 -19.60
C GLU A 98 13.73 -8.31 -18.94
N ASP A 99 14.08 -7.04 -18.74
CA ASP A 99 15.38 -6.61 -18.20
C ASP A 99 15.41 -6.56 -16.66
N VAL A 100 14.34 -6.99 -15.99
CA VAL A 100 14.24 -7.03 -14.53
C VAL A 100 14.36 -8.46 -14.01
N GLY A 101 15.09 -8.63 -12.91
CA GLY A 101 15.27 -9.92 -12.26
C GLY A 101 14.00 -10.43 -11.55
N ASP A 102 13.95 -11.74 -11.35
CA ASP A 102 12.83 -12.42 -10.69
C ASP A 102 12.60 -11.92 -9.26
N ASP A 103 13.65 -11.49 -8.56
CA ASP A 103 13.55 -10.91 -7.22
C ASP A 103 12.77 -9.58 -7.21
N VAL A 104 12.92 -8.76 -8.25
CA VAL A 104 12.17 -7.52 -8.44
C VAL A 104 10.73 -7.84 -8.82
N ILE A 105 10.51 -8.83 -9.70
CA ILE A 105 9.18 -9.29 -10.10
C ILE A 105 8.41 -9.80 -8.87
N LEU A 106 9.02 -10.63 -8.04
CA LEU A 106 8.42 -11.14 -6.80
C LEU A 106 8.03 -10.01 -5.84
N ALA A 107 8.90 -9.00 -5.68
CA ALA A 107 8.59 -7.83 -4.87
C ALA A 107 7.39 -7.04 -5.44
N ALA A 108 7.32 -6.89 -6.76
CA ALA A 108 6.22 -6.22 -7.44
C ALA A 108 4.89 -6.99 -7.28
N LEU A 109 4.91 -8.30 -7.48
CA LEU A 109 3.74 -9.18 -7.26
C LEU A 109 3.24 -9.12 -5.81
N GLY A 110 4.14 -9.16 -4.83
CA GLY A 110 3.77 -9.00 -3.42
C GLY A 110 3.11 -7.65 -3.13
N THR A 111 3.59 -6.59 -3.77
CA THR A 111 3.02 -5.24 -3.65
C THR A 111 1.65 -5.14 -4.33
N LEU A 112 1.50 -5.74 -5.51
CA LEU A 112 0.23 -5.84 -6.23
C LEU A 112 -0.82 -6.61 -5.42
N ARG A 113 -0.44 -7.72 -4.77
CA ARG A 113 -1.34 -8.47 -3.89
C ARG A 113 -1.79 -7.65 -2.69
N ARG A 114 -0.90 -6.84 -2.11
CA ARG A 114 -1.26 -5.92 -1.03
C ARG A 114 -2.24 -4.84 -1.50
N LEU A 115 -2.07 -4.30 -2.71
CA LEU A 115 -3.08 -3.40 -3.28
C LEU A 115 -4.41 -4.13 -3.48
N ALA A 116 -4.37 -5.36 -3.99
CA ALA A 116 -5.55 -6.20 -4.24
C ALA A 116 -6.27 -6.66 -2.96
N SER A 117 -5.70 -6.49 -1.77
CA SER A 117 -6.41 -6.81 -0.51
C SER A 117 -7.50 -5.80 -0.15
N THR A 118 -7.67 -4.75 -0.96
CA THR A 118 -8.76 -3.77 -0.86
C THR A 118 -9.66 -3.91 -2.09
N ASP A 119 -10.97 -3.69 -1.95
CA ASP A 119 -11.92 -3.80 -3.05
C ASP A 119 -11.57 -2.82 -4.18
N GLU A 120 -11.22 -1.57 -3.84
CA GLU A 120 -10.81 -0.56 -4.82
C GLU A 120 -9.53 -0.97 -5.56
N GLY A 121 -8.58 -1.58 -4.84
CA GLY A 121 -7.35 -2.07 -5.44
C GLY A 121 -7.61 -3.25 -6.37
N GLY A 122 -8.45 -4.20 -5.99
CA GLY A 122 -8.87 -5.31 -6.86
C GLY A 122 -9.51 -4.80 -8.16
N VAL A 123 -10.47 -3.87 -8.05
CA VAL A 123 -11.09 -3.22 -9.22
C VAL A 123 -10.05 -2.49 -10.08
N ALA A 124 -9.11 -1.77 -9.47
CA ALA A 124 -8.05 -1.09 -10.20
C ALA A 124 -7.16 -2.10 -10.95
N LEU A 125 -6.75 -3.20 -10.33
CA LEU A 125 -5.97 -4.24 -11.00
C LEU A 125 -6.71 -4.85 -12.20
N LEU A 126 -8.00 -5.16 -12.05
CA LEU A 126 -8.82 -5.68 -13.14
C LEU A 126 -8.94 -4.67 -14.28
N ARG A 127 -9.18 -3.39 -13.96
CA ARG A 127 -9.31 -2.31 -14.94
C ARG A 127 -8.02 -2.10 -15.75
N GLU A 128 -6.86 -2.20 -15.10
CA GLU A 128 -5.55 -2.07 -15.74
C GLU A 128 -5.08 -3.36 -16.43
N GLY A 129 -5.92 -4.40 -16.49
CA GLY A 129 -5.62 -5.63 -17.23
C GLY A 129 -4.63 -6.57 -16.54
N ALA A 130 -4.60 -6.57 -15.20
CA ALA A 130 -3.71 -7.44 -14.43
C ALA A 130 -3.78 -8.94 -14.83
N PRO A 131 -4.96 -9.56 -15.06
CA PRO A 131 -5.01 -10.97 -15.45
C PRO A 131 -4.19 -11.30 -16.71
N ALA A 132 -4.33 -10.48 -17.75
CA ALA A 132 -3.59 -10.68 -18.99
C ALA A 132 -2.07 -10.44 -18.81
N ALA A 133 -1.68 -9.48 -17.97
CA ALA A 133 -0.28 -9.25 -17.65
C ALA A 133 0.35 -10.44 -16.88
N LEU A 134 -0.38 -11.00 -15.92
CA LEU A 134 0.06 -12.17 -15.15
C LEU A 134 0.17 -13.42 -16.02
N GLU A 135 -0.76 -13.62 -16.95
CA GLU A 135 -0.69 -14.73 -17.91
C GLU A 135 0.56 -14.64 -18.80
N ARG A 136 0.84 -13.45 -19.35
CA ARG A 136 2.08 -13.21 -20.13
C ARG A 136 3.34 -13.45 -19.31
N LEU A 137 3.37 -12.98 -18.06
CA LEU A 137 4.48 -13.22 -17.14
C LEU A 137 4.72 -14.72 -16.92
N VAL A 138 3.67 -15.49 -16.62
CA VAL A 138 3.76 -16.94 -16.40
C VAL A 138 4.25 -17.66 -17.65
N ALA A 139 3.70 -17.32 -18.82
CA ALA A 139 4.12 -17.90 -20.09
C ALA A 139 5.61 -17.64 -20.36
N ARG A 140 6.08 -16.41 -20.14
CA ARG A 140 7.50 -16.04 -20.29
C ARG A 140 8.39 -16.81 -19.33
N VAL A 141 8.01 -16.89 -18.06
CA VAL A 141 8.83 -17.55 -17.02
C VAL A 141 8.96 -19.05 -17.29
N ARG A 142 7.88 -19.71 -17.72
CA ARG A 142 7.88 -21.14 -18.07
C ARG A 142 8.71 -21.47 -19.32
N GLY A 143 8.96 -20.49 -20.19
CA GLY A 143 9.83 -20.66 -21.35
C GLY A 143 11.33 -20.64 -21.03
N ARG A 144 11.72 -20.29 -19.78
CA ARG A 144 13.11 -20.27 -19.31
C ARG A 144 13.50 -21.64 -18.73
N PRO A 145 14.79 -22.02 -18.74
CA PRO A 145 15.25 -23.21 -18.03
C PRO A 145 14.84 -23.14 -16.55
N GLU A 146 14.37 -24.26 -15.98
CA GLU A 146 13.81 -24.28 -14.63
C GLU A 146 14.83 -23.84 -13.58
N ASP A 147 14.51 -22.76 -12.87
CA ASP A 147 15.19 -22.32 -11.66
C ASP A 147 14.18 -22.07 -10.53
N ARG A 148 14.70 -21.99 -9.30
CA ARG A 148 13.87 -21.86 -8.08
C ARG A 148 13.08 -20.55 -8.05
N ASP A 149 13.64 -19.49 -8.61
CA ASP A 149 13.06 -18.14 -8.54
C ASP A 149 11.91 -18.00 -9.54
N GLY A 150 12.04 -18.58 -10.74
CA GLY A 150 10.98 -18.66 -11.73
C GLY A 150 9.76 -19.46 -11.24
N ALA A 151 10.00 -20.57 -10.54
CA ALA A 151 8.91 -21.34 -9.92
C ALA A 151 8.14 -20.50 -8.87
N ALA A 152 8.85 -19.69 -8.08
CA ALA A 152 8.23 -18.78 -7.13
C ALA A 152 7.41 -17.68 -7.82
N VAL A 153 7.94 -17.11 -8.92
CA VAL A 153 7.22 -16.10 -9.72
C VAL A 153 5.91 -16.67 -10.26
N VAL A 154 5.93 -17.87 -10.84
CA VAL A 154 4.72 -18.53 -11.38
C VAL A 154 3.69 -18.76 -10.27
N LYS A 155 4.14 -19.21 -9.10
CA LYS A 155 3.27 -19.44 -7.95
C LYS A 155 2.62 -18.15 -7.47
N GLU A 156 3.39 -17.09 -7.25
CA GLU A 156 2.86 -15.80 -6.76
C GLU A 156 1.94 -15.13 -7.78
N ALA A 157 2.27 -15.19 -9.07
CA ALA A 157 1.43 -14.68 -10.14
C ALA A 157 0.09 -15.45 -10.24
N GLY A 158 0.15 -16.78 -10.11
CA GLY A 158 -1.04 -17.63 -10.07
C GLY A 158 -1.94 -17.34 -8.86
N GLN A 159 -1.35 -17.12 -7.68
CA GLN A 159 -2.11 -16.75 -6.48
C GLN A 159 -2.80 -15.40 -6.66
N LEU A 160 -2.10 -14.39 -7.16
CA LEU A 160 -2.70 -13.08 -7.41
C LEU A 160 -3.84 -13.15 -8.45
N ALA A 161 -3.68 -13.94 -9.51
CA ALA A 161 -4.73 -14.15 -10.49
C ALA A 161 -5.96 -14.83 -9.86
N TYR A 162 -5.75 -15.82 -9.00
CA TYR A 162 -6.82 -16.48 -8.24
C TYR A 162 -7.53 -15.49 -7.29
N ASP A 163 -6.78 -14.65 -6.58
CA ASP A 163 -7.33 -13.66 -5.65
C ASP A 163 -8.22 -12.64 -6.39
N LEU A 164 -7.83 -12.24 -7.61
CA LEU A 164 -8.56 -11.25 -8.41
C LEU A 164 -9.82 -11.79 -9.11
N LEU A 165 -9.77 -13.03 -9.61
CA LEU A 165 -10.85 -13.60 -10.42
C LEU A 165 -11.72 -14.59 -9.63
N GLY A 166 -11.35 -14.89 -8.40
CA GLY A 166 -11.85 -16.05 -7.67
C GLY A 166 -11.44 -17.37 -8.36
N PRO A 167 -11.96 -18.53 -7.92
CA PRO A 167 -11.93 -19.72 -8.75
C PRO A 167 -12.65 -19.37 -10.06
N MET A 168 -12.06 -19.68 -11.22
CA MET A 168 -12.57 -19.38 -12.57
C MET A 168 -13.92 -20.06 -12.92
N ASN A 169 -14.83 -20.24 -11.98
CA ASN A 169 -16.08 -20.95 -12.15
C ASN A 169 -17.24 -20.27 -11.40
N ARG A 170 -17.67 -19.12 -11.91
CA ARG A 170 -19.09 -18.78 -11.93
C ARG A 170 -19.45 -18.26 -13.32
N VAL A 171 -19.76 -19.21 -14.20
CA VAL A 171 -20.73 -18.95 -15.28
C VAL A 171 -21.95 -18.31 -14.60
N PRO A 172 -22.40 -17.11 -15.01
CA PRO A 172 -23.62 -16.54 -14.46
C PRO A 172 -24.77 -17.46 -14.85
N ASP A 173 -25.38 -18.08 -13.85
CA ASP A 173 -26.63 -18.81 -14.01
C ASP A 173 -27.68 -17.82 -14.55
N ARG A 174 -28.07 -18.01 -15.80
CA ARG A 174 -29.23 -17.35 -16.40
C ARG A 174 -30.51 -18.04 -15.93
N SER A 175 -30.71 -18.18 -14.63
CA SER A 175 -31.98 -18.61 -14.02
C SER A 175 -32.74 -17.42 -13.42
N GLY A 176 -32.80 -16.32 -14.18
CA GLY A 176 -33.69 -15.20 -13.93
C GLY A 176 -34.64 -15.03 -15.11
N ARG A 177 -35.43 -16.06 -15.44
CA ARG A 177 -36.55 -15.93 -16.38
C ARG A 177 -37.85 -16.31 -15.69
N SER A 178 -38.50 -15.25 -15.19
CA SER A 178 -39.94 -14.98 -15.17
C SER A 178 -40.89 -16.19 -15.22
N ALA A 179 -41.61 -16.38 -14.12
CA ALA A 179 -43.04 -16.70 -14.12
C ALA A 179 -43.72 -15.76 -13.12
#